data_AF-A0A5R9J5E2-F1
#
_entry.id   AF-A0A5R9J5E2-F1
#
_cell.length_a   1.000
_cell.length_b   1.000
_cell.length_c   1.000
_cell.angle_alpha   90.00
_cell.angle_beta   90.00
_cell.angle_gamma   90.00
#
_symmetry.space_group_name_H-M   'P 1'
#
loop_
_entity.id
_entity.type
_entity.pdbx_description
1 polymer ?
#
loop_
_entity_poly.entity_id
_entity_poly.type
_entity_poly.pdbx_seq_one_letter_code
_entity_poly.pdbx_strand_id
1 'polypeptide(L)'
;MTAARLPDLALLLALPVAPLLASLAAGPACAATFTVHDKRADRELSETTELYVDGQRVAAFALDAAHDQISLPVTVAPLPGASGERHSYVLCGLVTVRNGNGAPEVHEVNGTGILLDPAGRSFEALAADDFTLFYLADPTNTGAATHAPWRSGLCHAAVS
;
A
#
# COMPACT_ATOMS: atom_id res chain seq x y z
N MET A 1 -58.78 54.60 45.24
CA MET A 1 -59.23 54.45 43.83
C MET A 1 -58.14 55.12 43.01
N THR A 2 -57.34 54.47 42.16
CA THR A 2 -57.69 53.60 41.02
C THR A 2 -56.46 52.77 40.61
N ALA A 3 -56.69 51.78 39.75
CA ALA A 3 -55.89 50.58 39.50
C ALA A 3 -54.59 50.69 38.66
N ALA A 4 -53.70 49.71 38.91
CA ALA A 4 -52.94 48.84 38.00
C ALA A 4 -52.35 49.34 36.64
N ARG A 5 -51.08 48.99 36.37
CA ARG A 5 -50.62 47.96 35.40
C ARG A 5 -49.08 47.94 35.25
N LEU A 6 -48.48 46.75 35.31
CA LEU A 6 -47.19 46.36 34.69
C LEU A 6 -47.41 46.25 33.16
N PRO A 7 -46.40 46.38 32.26
CA PRO A 7 -45.14 45.61 32.18
C PRO A 7 -43.93 46.49 31.78
N ASP A 8 -42.67 46.07 31.73
CA ASP A 8 -42.07 45.29 30.65
C ASP A 8 -40.67 44.77 31.08
N LEU A 9 -40.45 43.47 30.83
CA LEU A 9 -39.14 42.83 30.88
C LEU A 9 -38.22 43.46 29.82
N ALA A 10 -37.28 44.30 30.24
CA ALA A 10 -36.14 44.67 29.40
C ALA A 10 -35.02 43.63 29.57
N LEU A 11 -35.10 42.62 28.70
CA LEU A 11 -34.05 41.66 28.39
C LEU A 11 -32.83 42.42 27.82
N LEU A 12 -31.72 42.51 28.56
CA LEU A 12 -30.46 43.06 28.04
C LEU A 12 -29.29 42.10 28.30
N LEU A 13 -28.89 41.46 27.20
CA LEU A 13 -27.52 41.09 26.80
C LEU A 13 -26.79 40.05 27.66
N ALA A 14 -27.16 38.79 27.48
CA ALA A 14 -26.19 37.70 27.57
C ALA A 14 -25.29 37.76 26.31
N LEU A 15 -24.04 38.23 26.45
CA LEU A 15 -23.03 38.06 25.41
C LEU A 15 -22.79 36.56 25.18
N PRO A 16 -22.88 36.02 23.95
CA PRO A 16 -22.37 34.70 23.69
C PRO A 16 -20.84 34.78 23.64
N VAL A 17 -20.18 34.28 24.69
CA VAL A 17 -18.76 33.92 24.62
C VAL A 17 -18.68 32.72 23.67
N ALA A 18 -18.33 32.98 22.42
CA ALA A 18 -18.11 31.94 21.43
C ALA A 18 -16.96 31.04 21.90
N PRO A 19 -17.16 29.71 22.03
CA PRO A 19 -16.04 28.82 22.23
C PRO A 19 -15.29 28.73 20.89
N LEU A 20 -14.09 29.32 20.87
CA LEU A 20 -13.09 29.15 19.84
C LEU A 20 -12.59 27.70 19.90
N LEU A 21 -13.37 26.75 19.39
CA LEU A 21 -12.92 25.36 19.26
C LEU A 21 -11.94 25.29 18.10
N ALA A 22 -10.68 25.20 18.49
CA ALA A 22 -9.51 25.08 17.65
C ALA A 22 -9.74 24.09 16.49
N SER A 23 -9.68 24.61 15.27
CA SER A 23 -9.41 23.82 14.09
C SER A 23 -8.05 23.16 14.30
N LEU A 24 -8.04 21.89 14.73
CA LEU A 24 -6.86 21.04 14.59
C LEU A 24 -6.55 21.00 13.10
N ALA A 25 -5.57 21.80 12.69
CA ALA A 25 -4.94 21.66 11.39
C ALA A 25 -4.31 20.28 11.38
N ALA A 26 -5.04 19.30 10.86
CA ALA A 26 -4.42 18.12 10.28
C ALA A 26 -3.51 18.67 9.17
N GLY A 27 -2.22 18.77 9.44
CA GLY A 27 -1.24 19.05 8.40
C GLY A 27 -1.44 18.05 7.25
N PRO A 28 -1.11 18.41 6.00
CA PRO A 28 -1.22 17.48 4.90
C PRO A 28 -0.43 16.24 5.27
N ALA A 29 -1.12 15.11 5.44
CA ALA A 29 -0.43 13.85 5.64
C ALA A 29 0.37 13.61 4.35
N CYS A 30 1.68 13.51 4.46
CA CYS A 30 2.55 13.37 3.30
C CYS A 30 2.31 11.98 2.69
N ALA A 31 2.12 11.89 1.38
CA ALA A 31 2.11 10.61 0.69
C ALA A 31 3.43 9.87 0.98
N ALA A 32 3.36 8.57 1.23
CA ALA A 32 4.55 7.75 1.42
C ALA A 32 5.06 7.30 0.05
N THR A 33 6.33 7.60 -0.24
CA THR A 33 7.01 7.14 -1.45
C THR A 33 8.12 6.17 -1.10
N PHE A 34 8.18 5.04 -1.79
CA PHE A 34 9.20 4.00 -1.63
C PHE A 34 9.59 3.43 -2.99
N THR A 35 10.65 2.64 -3.06
CA THR A 35 11.08 2.00 -4.31
C THR A 35 10.89 0.50 -4.22
N VAL A 36 10.38 -0.10 -5.29
CA VAL A 36 10.33 -1.56 -5.45
C VAL A 36 11.27 -1.96 -6.57
N HIS A 37 12.12 -2.93 -6.26
CA HIS A 37 13.09 -3.53 -7.17
C HIS A 37 12.62 -4.94 -7.49
N ASP A 38 12.70 -5.31 -8.76
CA ASP A 38 12.38 -6.65 -9.23
C ASP A 38 13.48 -7.12 -10.19
N LYS A 39 13.83 -8.40 -10.13
CA LYS A 39 14.92 -8.97 -10.91
C LYS A 39 14.59 -10.40 -11.33
N ARG A 40 14.75 -10.65 -12.62
CA ARG A 40 14.51 -11.94 -13.26
C ARG A 40 15.47 -12.99 -12.70
N ALA A 41 14.94 -14.15 -12.33
CA ALA A 41 15.78 -15.29 -11.92
C ALA A 41 16.46 -15.96 -13.14
N ASP A 42 17.61 -16.62 -12.95
CA ASP A 42 18.38 -17.20 -14.06
C ASP A 42 17.58 -18.23 -14.89
N ARG A 43 16.71 -19.01 -14.24
CA ARG A 43 15.86 -20.04 -14.88
C ARG A 43 14.57 -19.50 -15.48
N GLU A 44 14.30 -18.23 -15.26
CA GLU A 44 13.10 -17.55 -15.70
C GLU A 44 13.29 -16.98 -17.11
N LEU A 45 12.26 -17.11 -17.94
CA LEU A 45 12.21 -16.55 -19.29
C LEU A 45 11.60 -15.14 -19.28
N SER A 46 10.52 -14.96 -18.53
CA SER A 46 9.82 -13.69 -18.38
C SER A 46 8.92 -13.68 -17.16
N GLU A 47 8.64 -12.50 -16.63
CA GLU A 47 7.69 -12.27 -15.54
C GLU A 47 6.81 -11.05 -15.83
N THR A 48 5.54 -11.15 -15.45
CA THR A 48 4.66 -9.98 -15.32
C THR A 48 4.11 -9.95 -13.90
N THR A 49 4.32 -8.85 -13.20
CA THR A 49 3.91 -8.69 -11.81
C THR A 49 3.15 -7.38 -11.61
N GLU A 50 2.13 -7.41 -10.77
CA GLU A 50 1.35 -6.25 -10.36
C GLU A 50 1.41 -6.11 -8.85
N LEU A 51 1.69 -4.90 -8.38
CA LEU A 51 1.68 -4.55 -6.97
C LEU A 51 0.44 -3.73 -6.66
N TYR A 52 -0.32 -4.22 -5.69
CA TYR A 52 -1.42 -3.52 -5.08
C TYR A 52 -1.03 -3.11 -3.66
N VAL A 53 -1.33 -1.88 -3.29
CA VAL A 53 -1.22 -1.38 -1.92
C VAL A 53 -2.55 -0.80 -1.50
N ASP A 54 -3.05 -1.25 -0.35
CA ASP A 54 -4.38 -0.91 0.19
C ASP A 54 -5.51 -1.08 -0.83
N GLY A 55 -5.40 -2.15 -1.62
CA GLY A 55 -6.37 -2.52 -2.66
C GLY A 55 -6.26 -1.72 -3.96
N GLN A 56 -5.33 -0.75 -4.06
CA GLN A 56 -5.09 0.01 -5.28
C GLN A 56 -3.87 -0.52 -6.03
N ARG A 57 -3.98 -0.73 -7.35
CA ARG A 57 -2.83 -1.07 -8.19
C ARG A 57 -1.90 0.14 -8.30
N VAL A 58 -0.68 0.01 -7.82
CA VAL A 58 0.28 1.12 -7.73
C VAL A 58 1.53 0.91 -8.59
N ALA A 59 1.83 -0.33 -8.99
CA ALA A 59 2.90 -0.62 -9.93
C ALA A 59 2.62 -1.88 -10.75
N ALA A 60 3.32 -1.98 -11.88
CA ALA A 60 3.38 -3.17 -12.70
C ALA A 60 4.77 -3.32 -13.30
N PHE A 61 5.26 -4.55 -13.31
CA PHE A 61 6.60 -4.96 -13.67
C PHE A 61 6.49 -5.96 -14.82
N ALA A 62 7.36 -5.83 -15.80
CA ALA A 62 7.48 -6.79 -16.89
C ALA A 62 8.98 -7.03 -17.11
N LEU A 63 9.42 -8.26 -16.88
CA LEU A 63 10.82 -8.66 -17.00
C LEU A 63 10.97 -9.67 -18.11
N ASP A 64 12.07 -9.58 -18.85
CA ASP A 64 12.43 -10.49 -19.92
C ASP A 64 13.96 -10.54 -20.08
N ALA A 65 14.45 -11.12 -21.18
CA ALA A 65 15.88 -11.19 -21.44
C ALA A 65 16.53 -9.82 -21.74
N ALA A 66 15.77 -8.84 -22.23
CA ALA A 66 16.24 -7.49 -22.52
C ALA A 66 16.09 -6.56 -21.31
N HIS A 67 15.16 -6.86 -20.41
CA HIS A 67 14.86 -6.12 -19.19
C HIS A 67 14.88 -7.10 -18.01
N ASP A 68 16.08 -7.48 -17.58
CA ASP A 68 16.27 -8.48 -16.52
C ASP A 68 16.14 -7.91 -15.09
N GLN A 69 15.98 -6.59 -14.97
CA GLN A 69 15.74 -5.88 -13.72
C GLN A 69 14.90 -4.62 -13.96
N ILE A 70 14.05 -4.28 -13.00
CA ILE A 70 13.28 -3.04 -12.96
C ILE A 70 13.35 -2.45 -11.55
N SER A 71 13.28 -1.12 -11.48
CA SER A 71 13.12 -0.41 -10.20
C SER A 71 12.12 0.72 -10.40
N LEU A 72 11.03 0.72 -9.62
CA LEU A 72 9.96 1.70 -9.76
C LEU A 72 9.69 2.43 -8.44
N PRO A 73 9.60 3.77 -8.46
CA PRO A 73 9.06 4.50 -7.34
C PRO A 73 7.55 4.26 -7.22
N VAL A 74 7.09 3.95 -6.01
CA VAL A 74 5.71 3.71 -5.64
C VAL A 74 5.29 4.79 -4.67
N THR A 75 4.17 5.46 -4.93
CA THR A 75 3.59 6.47 -4.03
C THR A 75 2.22 6.03 -3.58
N VAL A 76 1.99 6.03 -2.27
CA VAL A 76 0.71 5.61 -1.66
C VAL A 76 0.12 6.76 -0.84
N ALA A 77 -1.21 6.77 -0.76
CA ALA A 77 -1.92 7.76 0.02
C ALA A 77 -1.59 7.59 1.52
N PRO A 78 -1.46 8.69 2.28
CA PRO A 78 -1.25 8.61 3.71
C PRO A 78 -2.45 7.96 4.42
N LEU A 79 -2.19 7.21 5.49
CA LEU A 79 -3.24 6.69 6.34
C LEU A 79 -3.55 7.69 7.48
N PRO A 80 -4.78 8.23 7.59
CA PRO A 80 -5.09 9.23 8.60
C PRO A 80 -4.88 8.71 10.02
N GLY A 81 -4.14 9.45 10.84
CA GLY A 81 -4.07 9.24 12.29
C GLY A 81 -3.13 8.14 12.79
N ALA A 82 -2.27 7.57 11.93
CA ALA A 82 -1.32 6.53 12.33
C ALA A 82 0.11 7.08 12.49
N SER A 83 0.67 6.99 13.70
CA SER A 83 2.13 6.91 13.87
C SER A 83 2.55 5.45 13.61
N GLY A 84 3.48 5.22 12.69
CA GLY A 84 3.79 3.86 12.23
C GLY A 84 2.84 3.46 11.10
N GLU A 85 3.05 4.00 9.89
CA GLU A 85 2.19 3.73 8.74
C GLU A 85 2.25 2.25 8.35
N ARG A 86 1.10 1.60 8.29
CA ARG A 86 0.98 0.17 7.94
C ARG A 86 0.14 0.03 6.69
N HIS A 87 0.77 -0.34 5.59
CA HIS A 87 0.08 -0.52 4.31
C HIS A 87 -0.04 -2.00 3.99
N SER A 88 -1.24 -2.45 3.67
CA SER A 88 -1.44 -3.80 3.15
C SER A 88 -0.95 -3.88 1.72
N TYR A 89 -0.29 -4.96 1.33
CA TYR A 89 0.10 -5.16 -0.05
C TYR A 89 -0.31 -6.54 -0.57
N VAL A 90 -0.49 -6.62 -1.88
CA VAL A 90 -0.67 -7.85 -2.65
C VAL A 90 0.24 -7.79 -3.87
N LEU A 91 0.99 -8.86 -4.10
CA LEU A 91 1.68 -9.11 -5.37
C LEU A 91 0.93 -10.19 -6.13
N CYS A 92 0.66 -9.93 -7.41
CA CYS A 92 0.04 -10.88 -8.34
C CYS A 92 0.86 -10.93 -9.60
N GLY A 93 1.22 -12.13 -10.08
CA GLY A 93 2.01 -12.23 -11.30
C GLY A 93 1.97 -13.58 -11.98
N LEU A 94 2.61 -13.62 -13.14
CA LEU A 94 2.89 -14.82 -13.93
C LEU A 94 4.38 -14.88 -14.20
N VAL A 95 4.98 -16.02 -13.90
CA VAL A 95 6.40 -16.29 -14.16
C VAL A 95 6.48 -17.43 -15.16
N THR A 96 7.14 -17.18 -16.29
CA THR A 96 7.44 -18.20 -17.29
C THR A 96 8.86 -18.71 -17.05
N VAL A 97 9.03 -20.00 -16.80
CA VAL A 97 10.34 -20.63 -16.56
C VAL A 97 10.63 -21.71 -17.59
N ARG A 98 11.90 -22.10 -17.75
CA ARG A 98 12.22 -23.36 -18.44
C ARG A 98 12.06 -24.53 -17.49
N ASN A 99 11.29 -25.53 -17.89
CA ASN A 99 11.18 -26.80 -17.17
C ASN A 99 12.39 -27.70 -17.43
N GLY A 100 12.42 -28.87 -16.77
CA GLY A 100 13.53 -29.83 -16.89
C GLY A 100 13.75 -30.39 -18.30
N ASN A 101 12.76 -30.28 -19.19
CA ASN A 101 12.86 -30.68 -20.60
C ASN A 101 13.25 -29.50 -21.52
N GLY A 102 13.51 -28.32 -20.95
CA GLY A 102 13.85 -27.09 -21.67
C GLY A 102 12.65 -26.36 -22.29
N ALA A 103 11.42 -26.86 -22.09
CA ALA A 103 10.21 -26.22 -22.59
C ALA A 103 9.74 -25.10 -21.62
N PRO A 104 9.12 -24.03 -22.13
CA PRO A 104 8.49 -23.01 -21.30
C PRO A 104 7.32 -23.57 -20.47
N GLU A 105 7.23 -23.16 -19.21
CA GLU A 105 6.14 -23.46 -18.29
C GLU A 105 5.76 -22.17 -17.55
N VAL A 106 4.46 -21.92 -17.39
CA VAL A 106 3.94 -20.71 -16.73
C VAL A 106 3.44 -21.06 -15.34
N HIS A 107 3.89 -20.31 -14.34
CA HIS A 107 3.44 -20.39 -12.96
C HIS A 107 2.77 -19.08 -12.56
N GLU A 108 1.59 -19.16 -11.97
CA GLU A 108 1.04 -18.02 -11.24
C GLU A 108 1.86 -17.81 -9.97
N VAL A 109 2.28 -16.59 -9.68
CA VAL A 109 2.92 -16.21 -8.41
C VAL A 109 2.03 -15.22 -7.69
N ASN A 110 1.87 -15.39 -6.38
CA ASN A 110 1.15 -14.40 -5.60
C ASN A 110 1.53 -14.43 -4.12
N GLY A 111 1.27 -13.31 -3.44
CA GLY A 111 1.39 -13.23 -2.00
C GLY A 111 0.87 -11.90 -1.45
N THR A 112 0.73 -11.86 -0.14
CA THR A 112 0.25 -10.68 0.59
C THR A 112 1.13 -10.37 1.78
N GLY A 113 1.02 -9.15 2.27
CA GLY A 113 1.74 -8.75 3.45
C GLY A 113 1.40 -7.35 3.92
N ILE A 114 2.26 -6.84 4.79
CA ILE A 114 2.17 -5.50 5.39
C ILE A 114 3.53 -4.81 5.24
N LEU A 115 3.53 -3.58 4.71
CA LEU A 115 4.66 -2.66 4.76
C LEU A 115 4.55 -1.80 6.01
N LEU A 116 5.66 -1.63 6.74
CA LEU A 116 5.77 -0.84 7.96
C LEU A 116 6.69 0.36 7.72
N ASP A 117 6.13 1.56 7.82
CA ASP A 117 6.79 2.83 7.53
C ASP A 117 7.56 2.79 6.20
N PRO A 118 6.88 2.58 5.06
CA PRO A 118 7.55 2.34 3.79
C PRO A 118 8.30 3.57 3.25
N ALA A 119 7.94 4.78 3.68
CA ALA A 119 8.50 6.02 3.15
C ALA A 119 10.05 6.03 3.14
N GLY A 120 10.62 6.28 1.97
CA GLY A 120 12.07 6.34 1.73
C GLY A 120 12.77 4.98 1.65
N ARG A 121 12.05 3.87 1.77
CA ARG A 121 12.64 2.52 1.74
C ARG A 121 12.77 1.96 0.32
N SER A 122 13.57 0.92 0.24
CA SER A 122 13.72 0.04 -0.93
C SER A 122 13.26 -1.36 -0.55
N PHE A 123 12.37 -1.92 -1.34
CA PHE A 123 11.90 -3.30 -1.21
C PHE A 123 12.26 -4.10 -2.46
N GLU A 124 12.62 -5.36 -2.28
CA GLU A 124 12.82 -6.34 -3.35
C GLU A 124 11.57 -7.21 -3.45
N ALA A 125 11.06 -7.40 -4.67
CA ALA A 125 10.08 -8.43 -4.99
C ALA A 125 10.82 -9.76 -5.16
N LEU A 126 10.46 -10.74 -4.33
CA LEU A 126 11.17 -12.01 -4.22
C LEU A 126 10.21 -13.18 -4.41
N ALA A 127 10.59 -14.10 -5.28
CA ALA A 127 9.95 -15.40 -5.43
C ALA A 127 10.67 -16.47 -4.61
N ALA A 128 9.90 -17.30 -3.90
CA ALA A 128 10.37 -18.42 -3.12
C ALA A 128 9.46 -19.65 -3.34
N ASP A 129 9.86 -20.78 -2.73
CA ASP A 129 9.12 -22.04 -2.75
C ASP A 129 8.72 -22.47 -4.17
N ASP A 130 9.71 -22.58 -5.07
CA ASP A 130 9.51 -22.95 -6.48
C ASP A 130 8.47 -22.07 -7.20
N PHE A 131 8.58 -20.73 -7.02
CA PHE A 131 7.65 -19.75 -7.61
C PHE A 131 6.21 -19.93 -7.10
N THR A 132 6.05 -20.34 -5.84
CA THR A 132 4.72 -20.42 -5.21
C THR A 132 4.48 -19.40 -4.12
N LEU A 133 5.53 -18.76 -3.61
CA LEU A 133 5.44 -17.65 -2.69
C LEU A 133 6.08 -16.42 -3.30
N PHE A 134 5.41 -15.28 -3.19
CA PHE A 134 5.90 -14.01 -3.71
C PHE A 134 5.69 -12.87 -2.72
N TYR A 135 6.75 -12.14 -2.37
CA TYR A 135 6.72 -11.20 -1.26
C TYR A 135 7.67 -10.03 -1.44
N LEU A 136 7.45 -8.96 -0.65
CA LEU A 136 8.35 -7.82 -0.56
C LEU A 136 9.26 -7.97 0.66
N ALA A 137 10.55 -7.67 0.50
CA ALA A 137 11.51 -7.63 1.59
C ALA A 137 12.38 -6.37 1.50
N ASP A 138 12.67 -5.73 2.62
CA ASP A 138 13.69 -4.68 2.69
C ASP A 138 15.03 -5.34 3.08
N PRO A 139 16.05 -5.34 2.20
CA PRO A 139 17.31 -6.03 2.45
C PRO A 139 18.10 -5.43 3.62
N THR A 140 17.77 -4.20 4.01
CA THR A 140 18.43 -3.46 5.11
C THR A 140 17.64 -3.51 6.41
N ASN A 141 16.36 -3.91 6.37
CA ASN A 141 15.49 -3.98 7.53
C ASN A 141 14.42 -5.06 7.39
N THR A 142 14.70 -6.25 7.93
CA THR A 142 13.79 -7.40 7.86
C THR A 142 12.44 -7.18 8.58
N GLY A 143 12.30 -6.11 9.38
CA GLY A 143 11.05 -5.74 10.03
C GLY A 143 10.19 -4.76 9.24
N ALA A 144 10.66 -4.26 8.10
CA ALA A 144 9.93 -3.25 7.31
C ALA A 144 8.81 -3.83 6.44
N ALA A 145 8.85 -5.14 6.18
CA ALA A 145 7.81 -5.86 5.48
C ALA A 145 7.56 -7.19 6.17
N THR A 146 6.29 -7.58 6.24
CA THR A 146 5.87 -8.93 6.62
C THR A 146 5.16 -9.55 5.44
N HIS A 147 5.21 -10.89 5.30
CA HIS A 147 4.45 -11.61 4.28
C HIS A 147 3.71 -12.79 4.90
N ALA A 148 2.57 -13.14 4.30
CA ALA A 148 1.90 -14.40 4.62
C ALA A 148 2.76 -15.59 4.16
N PRO A 149 2.77 -16.72 4.88
CA PRO A 149 3.48 -17.93 4.45
C PRO A 149 2.69 -18.75 3.43
N TRP A 150 1.64 -18.19 2.81
CA TRP A 150 0.78 -18.86 1.84
C TRP A 150 0.42 -17.93 0.68
N ARG A 151 0.00 -18.54 -0.42
CA ARG A 151 -0.52 -17.87 -1.62
C ARG A 151 -1.70 -16.94 -1.33
N SER A 152 -1.67 -15.75 -1.90
CA SER A 152 -2.81 -14.85 -1.87
C SER A 152 -3.99 -15.40 -2.67
N GLY A 153 -5.15 -15.56 -2.03
CA GLY A 153 -6.43 -15.76 -2.74
C GLY A 153 -7.03 -14.46 -3.31
N LEU A 154 -6.35 -13.31 -3.15
CA LEU A 154 -6.84 -12.01 -3.59
C LEU A 154 -6.51 -11.69 -5.04
N CYS A 155 -5.58 -12.43 -5.64
CA CYS A 155 -5.31 -12.35 -7.06
C CYS A 155 -6.49 -12.97 -7.80
N HIS A 156 -7.43 -12.12 -8.22
CA HIS A 156 -8.39 -12.51 -9.23
C HIS A 156 -7.58 -12.66 -10.51
N ALA A 157 -7.63 -13.84 -11.16
CA ALA A 157 -6.97 -14.09 -12.43
C ALA A 157 -7.54 -13.12 -13.50
N ALA A 158 -7.04 -11.90 -13.53
CA ALA A 158 -7.20 -10.94 -14.59
C ALA A 158 -5.85 -10.84 -15.30
N VAL A 159 -5.46 -11.96 -15.89
CA VAL A 159 -4.40 -12.01 -16.89
C VAL A 159 -5.06 -12.60 -18.13
N SER A 160 -5.56 -11.69 -18.96
CA SER A 160 -6.16 -11.95 -20.26
C SER A 160 -5.30 -11.33 -21.34
#